data_AF-A0A6G1FZ24-F1
#
_entry.id   AF-A0A6G1FZ24-F1
#
_cell.length_a   1.000
_cell.length_b   1.000
_cell.length_c   1.000
_cell.angle_alpha   90.00
_cell.angle_beta   90.00
_cell.angle_gamma   90.00
#
_symmetry.space_group_name_H-M   'P 1'
#
loop_
_entity.id
_entity.type
_entity.pdbx_description
1 polymer ?
#
loop_
_entity_poly.entity_id
_entity_poly.type
_entity_poly.pdbx_seq_one_letter_code
_entity_poly.pdbx_strand_id
1 'polypeptide(L)'
;MKTTLVLLALSYLAVAAPQGDGLTVKPGACECPLVYCVQAEPMRCECQRNAALECIEKNNGNPRCPQPPTCEASPTRPTPSDPPGVTPIPLPEPIPDSCGGRGGPTCPDKFECVQKPGSPCGPESDCPGVCVRKRQYCGGLLGIQCDEGELCINDPWGPECGMGCDVPGICVSGSSKMCGGFAGFKCAGPEQVCVDDPRDDCDPKNGGFDCGGLCVG
;
A
#
# COMPACT_ATOMS: atom_id res chain seq x y z
N MET A 1 42.14 -62.95 9.17
CA MET A 1 41.76 -62.38 10.49
C MET A 1 42.77 -61.29 10.83
N LYS A 2 42.46 -60.02 10.58
CA LYS A 2 43.24 -58.86 11.05
C LYS A 2 42.24 -57.85 11.61
N THR A 3 42.19 -57.80 12.93
CA THR A 3 41.40 -56.90 13.76
C THR A 3 42.17 -55.58 13.89
N THR A 4 41.63 -54.49 13.35
CA THR A 4 42.16 -53.14 13.60
C THR A 4 41.13 -52.39 14.43
N LEU A 5 41.44 -52.21 15.71
CA LEU A 5 40.65 -51.51 16.70
C LEU A 5 40.87 -49.99 16.52
N VAL A 6 39.85 -49.24 16.14
CA VAL A 6 39.91 -47.77 16.08
C VAL A 6 39.29 -47.22 17.37
N LEU A 7 40.14 -46.75 18.28
CA LEU A 7 39.76 -46.01 19.48
C LEU A 7 39.47 -44.55 19.09
N LEU A 8 38.19 -44.20 18.94
CA LEU A 8 37.73 -42.82 18.84
C LEU A 8 37.61 -42.23 20.26
N ALA A 9 38.53 -41.34 20.61
CA ALA A 9 38.44 -40.52 21.80
C ALA A 9 37.36 -39.44 21.59
N LEU A 10 36.20 -39.62 22.24
CA LEU A 10 35.17 -38.59 22.34
C LEU A 10 35.57 -37.60 23.45
N SER A 11 36.15 -36.48 23.06
CA SER A 11 36.35 -35.31 23.91
C SER A 11 34.99 -34.64 24.17
N TYR A 12 34.48 -34.80 25.39
CA TYR A 12 33.33 -34.07 25.91
C TYR A 12 33.69 -32.58 26.06
N LEU A 13 33.10 -31.71 25.23
CA LEU A 13 33.05 -30.27 25.48
C LEU A 13 31.83 -30.00 26.38
N ALA A 14 32.09 -29.80 27.67
CA ALA A 14 31.09 -29.26 28.59
C ALA A 14 30.92 -27.76 28.30
N VAL A 15 29.78 -27.40 27.71
CA VAL A 15 29.35 -26.00 27.58
C VAL A 15 28.88 -25.52 28.95
N ALA A 16 29.63 -24.61 29.56
CA ALA A 16 29.18 -23.88 30.74
C ALA A 16 28.09 -22.88 30.32
N ALA A 17 26.87 -23.06 30.84
CA ALA A 17 25.81 -22.06 30.74
C ALA A 17 26.17 -20.83 31.58
N PRO A 18 26.03 -19.60 31.07
CA PRO A 18 26.17 -18.41 31.90
C PRO A 18 25.02 -18.38 32.91
N GLN A 19 25.39 -18.28 34.18
CA GLN A 19 24.47 -18.02 35.27
C GLN A 19 23.87 -16.63 35.03
N GLY A 20 22.55 -16.57 34.84
CA GLY A 20 21.84 -15.30 34.75
C GLY A 20 22.02 -14.55 36.05
N ASP A 21 22.73 -13.42 35.98
CA ASP A 21 22.82 -12.47 37.07
C ASP A 21 21.41 -12.09 37.50
N GLY A 22 21.09 -12.42 38.76
CA GLY A 22 19.91 -11.91 39.42
C GLY A 22 19.96 -10.39 39.40
N LEU A 23 19.14 -9.79 38.54
CA LEU A 23 18.82 -8.37 38.57
C LEU A 23 18.33 -8.05 39.97
N THR A 24 19.20 -7.41 40.73
CA THR A 24 18.87 -6.80 42.01
C THR A 24 17.83 -5.74 41.75
N VAL A 25 16.56 -6.07 42.02
CA VAL A 25 15.44 -5.13 41.93
C VAL A 25 15.74 -4.00 42.88
N LYS A 26 16.04 -2.81 42.31
CA LYS A 26 16.23 -1.59 43.07
C LYS A 26 14.95 -1.32 43.87
N PRO A 27 15.00 -1.27 45.21
CA PRO A 27 13.80 -1.01 46.00
C PRO A 27 13.20 0.35 45.60
N GLY A 28 11.93 0.33 45.22
CA GLY A 28 11.19 1.48 44.69
C GLY A 28 11.20 1.65 43.17
N ALA A 29 11.56 0.62 42.40
CA ALA A 29 11.25 0.53 40.97
C ALA A 29 9.78 0.13 40.76
N CYS A 30 9.11 0.71 39.76
CA CYS A 30 7.78 0.25 39.37
C CYS A 30 7.89 -1.00 38.52
N GLU A 31 7.26 -2.08 38.97
CA GLU A 31 7.12 -3.30 38.18
C GLU A 31 5.78 -3.23 37.42
N CYS A 32 5.87 -2.94 36.12
CA CYS A 32 4.72 -2.96 35.21
C CYS A 32 4.86 -4.14 34.25
N PRO A 33 3.79 -4.89 33.97
CA PRO A 33 3.81 -5.85 32.87
C PRO A 33 3.97 -5.13 31.53
N LEU A 34 4.67 -5.76 30.59
CA LEU A 34 4.72 -5.29 29.20
C LEU A 34 3.34 -5.50 28.55
N VAL A 35 2.69 -4.40 28.16
CA VAL A 35 1.41 -4.42 27.44
C VAL A 35 1.65 -4.07 25.98
N TYR A 36 1.19 -4.94 25.08
CA TYR A 36 1.25 -4.71 23.63
C TYR A 36 -0.02 -4.01 23.17
N CYS A 37 0.11 -2.77 22.73
CA CYS A 37 -0.99 -1.98 22.17
C CYS A 37 -0.99 -2.05 20.64
N VAL A 38 -2.19 -2.11 20.05
CA VAL A 38 -2.39 -2.00 18.60
C VAL A 38 -1.83 -0.67 18.08
N GLN A 39 -1.30 -0.64 16.85
CA GLN A 39 -0.70 0.58 16.29
C GLN A 39 -1.72 1.57 15.69
N ALA A 40 -3.01 1.25 15.71
CA ALA A 40 -4.06 2.12 15.16
C ALA A 40 -4.54 3.15 16.19
N GLU A 41 -4.57 4.43 15.81
CA GLU A 41 -5.23 5.48 16.59
C GLU A 41 -6.76 5.45 16.39
N PRO A 42 -7.58 5.83 17.40
CA PRO A 42 -7.21 6.28 18.74
C PRO A 42 -6.95 5.14 19.75
N MET A 43 -7.10 3.89 19.33
CA MET A 43 -7.05 2.70 20.21
C MET A 43 -5.68 2.51 20.87
N ARG A 44 -4.60 2.92 20.20
CA ARG A 44 -3.24 2.86 20.71
C ARG A 44 -3.04 3.70 21.97
N CYS A 45 -3.45 4.98 21.95
CA CYS A 45 -3.29 5.86 23.10
C CYS A 45 -4.11 5.36 24.29
N GLU A 46 -5.36 4.97 24.08
CA GLU A 46 -6.23 4.50 25.17
C GLU A 46 -5.68 3.24 25.84
N CYS A 47 -5.14 2.30 25.04
CA CYS A 47 -4.46 1.13 25.56
C CYS A 47 -3.26 1.49 26.44
N GLN A 48 -2.39 2.40 25.99
CA GLN A 48 -1.22 2.85 26.76
C GLN A 48 -1.62 3.57 28.04
N ARG A 49 -2.67 4.41 27.98
CA ARG A 49 -3.23 5.11 29.13
C ARG A 49 -3.75 4.14 30.19
N ASN A 50 -4.55 3.16 29.78
CA ASN A 50 -5.11 2.18 30.71
C ASN A 50 -4.01 1.30 31.33
N ALA A 51 -3.02 0.88 30.54
CA ALA A 51 -1.87 0.13 31.04
C ALA A 51 -1.07 0.91 32.11
N ALA A 52 -0.87 2.21 31.90
CA ALA A 52 -0.18 3.08 32.86
C ALA A 52 -0.99 3.25 34.16
N LEU A 53 -2.31 3.46 34.06
CA LEU A 53 -3.21 3.58 35.22
C LEU A 53 -3.21 2.29 36.06
N GLU A 54 -3.38 1.14 35.42
CA GLU A 54 -3.35 -0.15 36.11
C GLU A 54 -2.00 -0.42 36.77
N CYS A 55 -0.88 0.00 36.14
CA CYS A 55 0.42 -0.13 36.76
C CYS A 55 0.56 0.73 38.02
N ILE A 56 0.12 1.99 37.96
CA ILE A 56 0.14 2.90 39.11
C ILE A 56 -0.70 2.32 40.26
N GLU A 57 -1.89 1.79 39.95
CA GLU A 57 -2.77 1.15 40.93
C GLU A 57 -2.08 -0.05 41.62
N LYS A 58 -1.51 -0.97 40.84
CA LYS A 58 -0.78 -2.14 41.36
C LYS A 58 0.44 -1.76 42.21
N ASN A 59 1.02 -0.59 41.97
CA ASN A 59 2.18 -0.09 42.69
C ASN A 59 1.81 0.95 43.77
N ASN A 60 0.58 0.92 44.31
CA ASN A 60 0.10 1.79 45.40
C ASN A 60 0.32 3.29 45.13
N GLY A 61 0.14 3.73 43.89
CA GLY A 61 0.32 5.13 43.53
C GLY A 61 1.77 5.59 43.44
N ASN A 62 2.74 4.68 43.28
CA ASN A 62 4.16 5.05 43.19
C ASN A 62 4.40 6.07 42.05
N PRO A 63 4.85 7.30 42.36
CA PRO A 63 5.03 8.35 41.36
C PRO A 63 6.18 8.09 40.38
N ARG A 64 7.00 7.05 40.63
CA ARG A 64 8.04 6.60 39.70
C ARG A 64 7.50 5.72 38.57
N CYS A 65 6.21 5.40 38.57
CA CYS A 65 5.59 4.62 37.51
C CYS A 65 5.40 5.49 36.25
N PRO A 66 5.34 4.86 35.06
CA PRO A 66 4.96 5.54 33.83
C PRO A 66 3.67 6.31 34.02
N GLN A 67 3.68 7.61 33.71
CA GLN A 67 2.50 8.44 33.83
C GLN A 67 1.55 8.18 32.65
N PRO A 68 0.22 8.18 32.87
CA PRO A 68 -0.74 7.96 31.80
C PRO A 68 -0.67 9.10 30.77
N PRO A 69 -0.53 8.81 29.47
CA PRO A 69 -0.61 9.84 28.43
C PRO A 69 -2.00 10.49 28.42
N THR A 70 -2.04 11.77 28.05
CA THR A 70 -3.26 12.48 27.72
C THR A 70 -3.68 12.08 26.31
N CYS A 71 -4.69 11.20 26.22
CA CYS A 71 -5.33 10.90 24.95
C CYS A 71 -6.31 12.03 24.64
N GLU A 72 -5.84 13.07 23.96
CA GLU A 72 -6.76 13.99 23.30
C GLU A 72 -7.50 13.18 22.25
N ALA A 73 -8.83 13.24 22.28
CA ALA A 73 -9.61 12.82 21.13
C ALA A 73 -9.04 13.62 19.95
N SER A 74 -8.59 12.94 18.89
CA SER A 74 -8.34 13.62 17.62
C SER A 74 -9.50 14.58 17.40
N PRO A 75 -9.25 15.86 17.07
CA PRO A 75 -10.33 16.79 16.78
C PRO A 75 -11.26 16.03 15.85
N THR A 76 -12.52 15.86 16.26
CA THR A 76 -13.55 15.25 15.43
C THR A 76 -13.31 15.85 14.07
N ARG A 77 -12.87 15.00 13.11
CA ARG A 77 -12.68 15.44 11.73
C ARG A 77 -13.95 16.21 11.46
N PRO A 78 -13.87 17.52 11.16
CA PRO A 78 -15.07 18.31 10.97
C PRO A 78 -15.95 17.48 10.05
N THR A 79 -17.16 17.17 10.51
CA THR A 79 -18.19 16.60 9.64
C THR A 79 -18.05 17.39 8.36
N PRO A 80 -17.77 16.76 7.20
CA PRO A 80 -17.53 17.49 5.97
C PRO A 80 -18.66 18.50 5.86
N SER A 81 -18.35 19.76 6.15
CA SER A 81 -19.28 20.84 5.93
C SER A 81 -19.47 20.75 4.44
N ASP A 82 -20.71 20.59 3.98
CA ASP A 82 -21.01 20.50 2.55
C ASP A 82 -20.08 21.47 1.82
N PRO A 83 -19.19 20.96 0.93
CA PRO A 83 -18.17 21.80 0.34
C PRO A 83 -18.88 23.01 -0.27
N PRO A 84 -18.44 24.24 0.04
CA PRO A 84 -19.15 25.44 -0.39
C PRO A 84 -19.31 25.38 -1.89
N GLY A 85 -20.56 25.16 -2.33
CA GLY A 85 -20.97 25.04 -3.72
C GLY A 85 -19.87 24.53 -4.64
N VAL A 86 -19.58 23.23 -4.61
CA VAL A 86 -18.94 22.59 -5.77
C VAL A 86 -19.94 22.81 -6.90
N THR A 87 -19.70 23.86 -7.69
CA THR A 87 -20.25 23.94 -9.04
C THR A 87 -20.06 22.57 -9.62
N PRO A 88 -21.13 21.86 -10.04
CA PRO A 88 -21.00 20.54 -10.63
C PRO A 88 -19.87 20.64 -11.64
N ILE A 89 -18.78 19.91 -11.38
CA ILE A 89 -17.74 19.75 -12.39
C ILE A 89 -18.52 19.32 -13.62
N PRO A 90 -18.49 20.08 -14.73
CA PRO A 90 -19.21 19.70 -15.91
C PRO A 90 -18.83 18.25 -16.17
N LEU A 91 -19.85 17.38 -16.19
CA LEU A 91 -19.67 15.95 -16.43
C LEU A 91 -18.70 15.86 -17.61
N PRO A 92 -17.55 15.20 -17.47
CA PRO A 92 -16.52 15.19 -18.50
C PRO A 92 -17.23 14.90 -19.81
N GLU A 93 -17.04 15.81 -20.79
CA GLU A 93 -17.69 15.71 -22.09
C GLU A 93 -17.57 14.25 -22.55
N PRO A 94 -18.68 13.62 -22.97
CA PRO A 94 -18.64 12.22 -23.37
C PRO A 94 -17.56 12.10 -24.44
N ILE A 95 -16.50 11.36 -24.10
CA ILE A 95 -15.37 11.10 -24.98
C ILE A 95 -15.99 10.61 -26.30
N PRO A 96 -15.61 11.15 -27.47
CA PRO A 96 -16.10 10.62 -28.73
C PRO A 96 -15.78 9.13 -28.78
N ASP A 97 -16.78 8.27 -28.58
CA ASP A 97 -16.60 6.82 -28.53
C ASP A 97 -16.15 6.26 -29.89
N SER A 98 -16.20 7.08 -30.95
CA SER A 98 -15.75 6.72 -32.29
C SER A 98 -14.75 7.71 -32.87
N CYS A 99 -13.77 7.18 -33.58
CA CYS A 99 -12.73 7.91 -34.29
C CYS A 99 -12.39 7.20 -35.61
N GLY A 100 -11.60 7.82 -36.48
CA GLY A 100 -11.21 7.20 -37.75
C GLY A 100 -12.39 7.06 -38.72
N GLY A 101 -12.22 6.30 -39.80
CA GLY A 101 -13.15 6.34 -40.94
C GLY A 101 -12.74 7.41 -41.96
N ARG A 102 -13.11 7.21 -43.24
CA ARG A 102 -12.90 8.22 -44.28
C ARG A 102 -13.69 9.50 -43.95
N GLY A 103 -12.98 10.53 -43.49
CA GLY A 103 -13.56 11.82 -43.07
C GLY A 103 -14.18 11.80 -41.66
N GLY A 104 -13.88 10.78 -40.85
CA GLY A 104 -14.38 10.70 -39.49
C GLY A 104 -13.60 11.55 -38.48
N PRO A 105 -14.10 11.67 -37.24
CA PRO A 105 -13.50 12.50 -36.21
C PRO A 105 -12.13 11.97 -35.75
N THR A 106 -11.26 12.88 -35.34
CA THR A 106 -10.03 12.54 -34.60
C THR A 106 -10.33 12.47 -33.11
N CYS A 107 -9.59 11.64 -32.39
CA CYS A 107 -9.67 11.63 -30.94
C CYS A 107 -9.20 12.97 -30.33
N PRO A 108 -9.75 13.38 -29.18
CA PRO A 108 -9.26 14.53 -28.44
C PRO A 108 -7.79 14.37 -28.01
N ASP A 109 -7.18 15.46 -27.56
CA ASP A 109 -5.83 15.41 -26.99
C ASP A 109 -5.74 14.38 -25.86
N LYS A 110 -4.60 13.68 -25.77
CA LYS A 110 -4.34 12.55 -24.85
C LYS A 110 -5.09 11.25 -25.17
N PHE A 111 -5.89 11.20 -26.23
CA PHE A 111 -6.49 9.96 -26.72
C PHE A 111 -5.84 9.53 -28.03
N GLU A 112 -5.79 8.23 -28.26
CA GLU A 112 -5.40 7.62 -29.52
C GLU A 112 -6.54 6.79 -30.10
N CYS A 113 -6.62 6.77 -31.43
CA CYS A 113 -7.62 6.00 -32.13
C CYS A 113 -7.11 4.58 -32.31
N VAL A 114 -7.75 3.60 -31.68
CA VAL A 114 -7.40 2.19 -31.82
C VAL A 114 -8.52 1.40 -32.48
N GLN A 115 -8.15 0.25 -33.06
CA GLN A 115 -9.11 -0.67 -33.64
C GLN A 115 -10.12 -1.13 -32.59
N LYS A 116 -11.42 -1.08 -32.94
CA LYS A 116 -12.46 -1.58 -32.07
C LYS A 116 -12.34 -3.11 -31.90
N PRO A 117 -12.38 -3.66 -30.66
CA PRO A 117 -12.28 -5.10 -30.44
C PRO A 117 -13.27 -5.90 -31.29
N GLY A 118 -12.77 -6.93 -31.98
CA GLY A 118 -13.57 -7.79 -32.86
C GLY A 118 -13.84 -7.22 -34.27
N SER A 119 -13.30 -6.05 -34.62
CA SER A 119 -13.46 -5.49 -35.96
C SER A 119 -12.43 -6.08 -36.93
N PRO A 120 -12.77 -6.27 -38.22
CA PRO A 120 -11.86 -6.84 -39.21
C PRO A 120 -10.82 -5.87 -39.76
N CYS A 121 -10.94 -4.57 -39.47
CA CYS A 121 -10.02 -3.51 -39.89
C CYS A 121 -9.91 -2.42 -38.81
N GLY A 122 -8.82 -1.66 -38.81
CA GLY A 122 -8.53 -0.58 -37.88
C GLY A 122 -8.41 0.79 -38.54
N PRO A 123 -8.19 1.85 -37.75
CA PRO A 123 -8.09 3.22 -38.23
C PRO A 123 -6.96 3.45 -39.23
N GLU A 124 -5.92 2.61 -39.22
CA GLU A 124 -4.84 2.61 -40.21
C GLU A 124 -5.31 2.32 -41.66
N SER A 125 -6.49 1.70 -41.82
CA SER A 125 -7.10 1.37 -43.11
C SER A 125 -8.37 2.20 -43.37
N ASP A 126 -8.46 3.43 -42.84
CA ASP A 126 -9.63 4.30 -42.92
C ASP A 126 -10.92 3.67 -42.34
N CYS A 127 -10.82 2.72 -41.40
CA CYS A 127 -11.97 2.17 -40.69
C CYS A 127 -12.26 2.91 -39.39
N PRO A 128 -13.51 2.89 -38.89
CA PRO A 128 -13.84 3.42 -37.57
C PRO A 128 -13.13 2.65 -36.45
N GLY A 129 -12.68 3.38 -35.43
CA GLY A 129 -12.07 2.89 -34.20
C GLY A 129 -12.75 3.48 -32.97
N VAL A 130 -12.13 3.27 -31.82
CA VAL A 130 -12.53 3.83 -30.52
C VAL A 130 -11.38 4.67 -29.96
N CYS A 131 -11.71 5.78 -29.31
CA CYS A 131 -10.73 6.59 -28.61
C CYS A 131 -10.38 5.94 -27.27
N VAL A 132 -9.13 5.52 -27.13
CA VAL A 132 -8.57 5.07 -25.85
C VAL A 132 -7.57 6.10 -25.34
N ARG A 133 -7.46 6.23 -24.03
CA ARG A 133 -6.52 7.18 -23.43
C ARG A 133 -5.10 6.70 -23.70
N LYS A 134 -4.25 7.58 -24.23
CA LYS A 134 -2.80 7.33 -24.37
C LYS A 134 -2.23 7.07 -22.99
N ARG A 135 -1.37 6.07 -22.89
CA ARG A 135 -0.58 5.85 -21.67
C ARG A 135 0.25 7.11 -21.38
N GLN A 136 0.02 7.70 -20.22
CA GLN A 136 0.81 8.82 -19.72
C GLN A 136 1.85 8.30 -18.72
N TYR A 137 3.07 8.78 -18.86
CA TYR A 137 4.17 8.46 -17.95
C TYR A 137 4.30 9.53 -16.86
N CYS A 138 4.75 9.11 -15.69
CA CYS A 138 4.95 9.98 -14.53
C CYS A 138 6.19 9.59 -13.73
N GLY A 139 6.58 10.42 -12.76
CA GLY A 139 7.75 10.20 -11.93
C GLY A 139 9.04 10.21 -12.73
N GLY A 140 9.91 9.25 -12.41
CA GLY A 140 11.27 9.14 -12.94
C GLY A 140 12.16 10.34 -12.62
N LEU A 141 13.31 10.42 -13.29
CA LEU A 141 14.31 11.50 -13.13
C LEU A 141 13.73 12.93 -13.31
N LEU A 142 12.69 13.07 -14.12
CA LEU A 142 12.06 14.36 -14.41
C LEU A 142 10.93 14.72 -13.44
N GLY A 143 10.47 13.78 -12.60
CA GLY A 143 9.40 14.00 -11.63
C GLY A 143 8.06 14.40 -12.25
N ILE A 144 7.76 13.90 -13.46
CA ILE A 144 6.54 14.27 -14.20
C ILE A 144 5.30 13.92 -13.37
N GLN A 145 4.37 14.87 -13.21
CA GLN A 145 3.14 14.65 -12.46
C GLN A 145 2.02 14.19 -13.38
N CYS A 146 1.10 13.39 -12.84
CA CYS A 146 -0.13 13.02 -13.54
C CYS A 146 -1.14 14.16 -13.56
N ASP A 147 -2.16 14.03 -14.41
CA ASP A 147 -3.26 14.98 -14.44
C ASP A 147 -4.10 14.92 -13.14
N GLU A 148 -4.95 15.92 -12.93
CA GLU A 148 -5.78 16.00 -11.73
C GLU A 148 -6.69 14.76 -11.59
N GLY A 149 -6.73 14.18 -10.39
CA GLY A 149 -7.51 12.97 -10.11
C GLY A 149 -6.84 11.65 -10.50
N GLU A 150 -5.59 11.68 -10.93
CA GLU A 150 -4.81 10.49 -11.27
C GLU A 150 -3.72 10.18 -10.25
N LEU A 151 -3.27 8.93 -10.28
CA LEU A 151 -2.24 8.40 -9.41
C LEU A 151 -1.06 7.96 -10.27
N CYS A 152 0.12 8.34 -9.83
CA CYS A 152 1.36 7.86 -10.40
C CYS A 152 1.74 6.54 -9.71
N ILE A 153 1.75 5.44 -10.48
CA ILE A 153 2.12 4.11 -10.00
C ILE A 153 3.33 3.58 -10.77
N ASN A 154 4.00 2.56 -10.24
CA ASN A 154 5.03 1.85 -11.00
C ASN A 154 4.43 1.23 -12.26
N ASP A 155 5.14 1.33 -13.39
CA ASP A 155 4.72 0.66 -14.64
C ASP A 155 4.78 -0.87 -14.42
N PRO A 156 3.64 -1.60 -14.44
CA PRO A 156 3.63 -3.05 -14.28
C PRO A 156 4.36 -3.81 -15.38
N TRP A 157 4.57 -3.16 -16.53
CA TRP A 157 5.28 -3.69 -17.68
C TRP A 157 6.72 -3.15 -17.79
N GLY A 158 7.12 -2.30 -16.84
CA GLY A 158 8.45 -1.72 -16.74
C GLY A 158 9.47 -2.61 -16.03
N PRO A 159 10.73 -2.16 -15.91
CA PRO A 159 11.77 -2.86 -15.17
C PRO A 159 11.47 -2.90 -13.66
N GLU A 160 11.98 -3.94 -13.00
CA GLU A 160 11.48 -4.44 -11.71
C GLU A 160 11.60 -3.47 -10.53
N CYS A 161 12.55 -2.54 -10.52
CA CYS A 161 12.66 -1.58 -9.42
C CYS A 161 11.77 -0.33 -9.56
N GLY A 162 11.19 -0.10 -10.75
CA GLY A 162 10.24 0.98 -10.99
C GLY A 162 10.76 2.37 -10.62
N MET A 163 9.86 3.21 -10.14
CA MET A 163 10.12 4.61 -9.76
C MET A 163 11.15 4.75 -8.63
N GLY A 164 11.43 3.69 -7.88
CA GLY A 164 12.50 3.68 -6.88
C GLY A 164 13.92 3.74 -7.46
N CYS A 165 14.09 3.46 -8.76
CA CYS A 165 15.34 3.64 -9.51
C CYS A 165 15.22 4.76 -10.56
N ASP A 166 14.37 5.76 -10.34
CA ASP A 166 14.11 6.85 -11.29
C ASP A 166 13.58 6.39 -12.66
N VAL A 167 13.01 5.18 -12.74
CA VAL A 167 12.30 4.71 -13.93
C VAL A 167 10.92 5.36 -13.96
N PRO A 168 10.44 5.84 -15.11
CA PRO A 168 9.09 6.39 -15.20
C PRO A 168 8.02 5.35 -14.83
N GLY A 169 7.03 5.80 -14.07
CA GLY A 169 5.78 5.09 -13.80
C GLY A 169 4.71 5.44 -14.83
N ILE A 170 3.47 5.00 -14.56
CA ILE A 170 2.30 5.29 -15.37
C ILE A 170 1.22 6.01 -14.57
N CYS A 171 0.49 6.91 -15.23
CA CYS A 171 -0.68 7.55 -14.67
C CYS A 171 -1.90 6.65 -14.82
N VAL A 172 -2.58 6.42 -13.70
CA VAL A 172 -3.83 5.66 -13.66
C VAL A 172 -4.92 6.50 -13.05
N SER A 173 -6.15 6.37 -13.58
CA SER A 173 -7.28 7.10 -13.03
C SER A 173 -7.49 6.77 -11.56
N GLY A 174 -7.69 7.78 -10.70
CA GLY A 174 -8.05 7.59 -9.30
C GLY A 174 -9.40 6.89 -9.11
N SER A 175 -10.21 6.80 -10.17
CA SER A 175 -11.45 6.03 -10.24
C SER A 175 -11.27 4.59 -10.77
N SER A 176 -10.04 4.10 -10.89
CA SER A 176 -9.75 2.73 -11.31
C SER A 176 -10.45 1.71 -10.41
N LYS A 177 -10.90 0.60 -10.99
CA LYS A 177 -11.58 -0.45 -10.23
C LYS A 177 -10.60 -1.10 -9.26
N MET A 178 -11.05 -1.28 -8.02
CA MET A 178 -10.29 -2.03 -7.03
C MET A 178 -10.28 -3.52 -7.37
N CYS A 179 -9.15 -4.15 -7.11
CA CYS A 179 -8.91 -5.58 -7.23
C CYS A 179 -8.15 -6.09 -6.01
N GLY A 180 -7.88 -7.39 -5.93
CA GLY A 180 -7.21 -8.00 -4.79
C GLY A 180 -8.07 -7.95 -3.53
N GLY A 181 -7.44 -7.63 -2.41
CA GLY A 181 -8.05 -7.68 -1.08
C GLY A 181 -8.18 -9.11 -0.55
N PHE A 182 -8.65 -9.24 0.69
CA PHE A 182 -9.03 -10.53 1.29
C PHE A 182 -10.05 -11.33 0.43
N ALA A 183 -10.88 -10.61 -0.34
CA ALA A 183 -11.87 -11.21 -1.23
C ALA A 183 -11.30 -11.65 -2.58
N GLY A 184 -10.07 -11.27 -2.93
CA GLY A 184 -9.40 -11.65 -4.18
C GLY A 184 -10.12 -11.16 -5.44
N PHE A 185 -10.65 -9.93 -5.43
CA PHE A 185 -11.39 -9.39 -6.57
C PHE A 185 -10.50 -9.32 -7.82
N LYS A 186 -11.01 -9.82 -8.95
CA LYS A 186 -10.30 -9.78 -10.23
C LYS A 186 -10.67 -8.54 -11.03
N CYS A 187 -9.75 -8.11 -11.89
CA CYS A 187 -10.03 -7.10 -12.89
C CYS A 187 -10.99 -7.63 -13.96
N ALA A 188 -11.84 -6.73 -14.47
CA ALA A 188 -12.86 -7.09 -15.44
C ALA A 188 -12.30 -7.22 -16.86
N GLY A 189 -11.25 -6.47 -17.19
CA GLY A 189 -10.59 -6.52 -18.49
C GLY A 189 -9.64 -7.72 -18.59
N PRO A 190 -9.59 -8.44 -19.73
CA PRO A 190 -8.71 -9.59 -19.91
C PRO A 190 -7.22 -9.23 -19.91
N GLU A 191 -6.89 -8.01 -20.33
CA GLU A 191 -5.52 -7.47 -20.35
C GLU A 191 -5.19 -6.64 -19.10
N GLN A 192 -6.12 -6.56 -18.14
CA GLN A 192 -5.90 -5.78 -16.93
C GLN A 192 -5.13 -6.59 -15.89
N VAL A 193 -4.08 -5.97 -15.35
CA VAL A 193 -3.31 -6.48 -14.23
C VAL A 193 -3.72 -5.76 -12.96
N CYS A 194 -3.76 -6.51 -11.86
CA CYS A 194 -4.00 -5.94 -10.53
C CYS A 194 -2.66 -5.50 -9.95
N VAL A 195 -2.52 -4.20 -9.68
CA VAL A 195 -1.32 -3.63 -9.06
C VAL A 195 -1.62 -3.02 -7.72
N ASP A 196 -0.63 -3.01 -6.85
CA ASP A 196 -0.72 -2.47 -5.50
C ASP A 196 -1.18 -1.00 -5.49
N ASP A 197 -2.07 -0.63 -4.57
CA ASP A 197 -2.57 0.75 -4.47
C ASP A 197 -1.59 1.59 -3.64
N PRO A 198 -0.85 2.55 -4.23
CA PRO A 198 0.13 3.34 -3.49
C PRO A 198 -0.49 4.30 -2.46
N ARG A 199 -1.83 4.38 -2.39
CA ARG A 199 -2.56 5.19 -1.40
C ARG A 199 -2.80 4.44 -0.10
N ASP A 200 -2.58 3.12 -0.08
CA ASP A 200 -2.69 2.33 1.14
C ASP A 200 -1.31 2.05 1.73
N ASP A 201 -1.30 1.74 3.03
CA ASP A 201 -0.09 1.35 3.75
C ASP A 201 0.11 -0.19 3.71
N CYS A 202 -0.54 -0.88 2.76
CA CYS A 202 -0.59 -2.33 2.70
C CYS A 202 0.45 -2.82 1.69
N ASP A 203 1.59 -3.31 2.17
CA ASP A 203 2.65 -3.82 1.29
C ASP A 203 2.50 -5.35 1.08
N PRO A 204 2.15 -5.82 -0.13
CA PRO A 204 2.00 -7.24 -0.42
C PRO A 204 3.32 -8.01 -0.37
N LYS A 205 4.47 -7.34 -0.50
CA LYS A 205 5.80 -7.95 -0.40
C LYS A 205 6.29 -8.10 1.04
N ASN A 206 5.72 -7.35 1.98
CA ASN A 206 6.11 -7.34 3.40
C ASN A 206 5.00 -7.82 4.36
N GLY A 207 4.18 -8.78 3.91
CA GLY A 207 3.23 -9.49 4.77
C GLY A 207 1.75 -9.21 4.50
N GLY A 208 1.42 -8.42 3.48
CA GLY A 208 0.05 -8.11 3.08
C GLY A 208 -0.52 -8.99 1.95
N PHE A 209 -0.72 -10.29 2.19
CA PHE A 209 -1.28 -11.17 1.13
C PHE A 209 -2.69 -10.75 0.67
N ASP A 210 -3.41 -10.01 1.53
CA ASP A 210 -4.78 -9.56 1.35
C ASP A 210 -4.88 -8.06 0.96
N CYS A 211 -3.81 -7.45 0.39
CA CYS A 211 -3.83 -6.03 0.01
C CYS A 211 -4.75 -5.76 -1.18
N GLY A 212 -5.43 -4.61 -1.11
CA GLY A 212 -6.21 -4.09 -2.22
C GLY A 212 -5.29 -3.53 -3.31
N GLY A 213 -5.77 -3.54 -4.54
CA GLY A 213 -5.03 -3.01 -5.68
C GLY A 213 -5.93 -2.27 -6.65
N LEU A 214 -5.32 -1.78 -7.73
CA LEU A 214 -5.96 -1.08 -8.84
C LEU A 214 -5.83 -1.89 -10.12
N CYS A 215 -6.91 -1.97 -10.88
CA CYS A 215 -6.89 -2.57 -12.21
C CYS A 215 -6.32 -1.62 -13.24
N VAL A 216 -5.24 -2.04 -13.91
CA VAL A 216 -4.55 -1.24 -14.92
C VAL A 216 -4.37 -2.06 -16.19
N GLY A 217 -4.63 -1.45 -17.35
CA GLY A 217 -4.67 -2.10 -18.67
C GLY A 217 -4.59 -1.08 -19.79
#